data_AF-A0A7C9D6V4-F1
#
_entry.id   AF-A0A7C9D6V4-F1
#
_cell.length_a   1.000
_cell.length_b   1.000
_cell.length_c   1.000
_cell.angle_alpha   90.00
_cell.angle_beta   90.00
_cell.angle_gamma   90.00
#
_symmetry.space_group_name_H-M   'P 1'
#
loop_
_entity.id
_entity.type
_entity.pdbx_description
1 polymer ?
#
loop_
_entity_poly.entity_id
_entity_poly.type
_entity_poly.pdbx_seq_one_letter_code
_entity_poly.pdbx_strand_id
1 'polypeptide(L)'
;LSKLETREKPRQYNQSNTQEEPFKRPMEERESWRKKMAAEDDEKVKIEAAKIIDVFPTLPRLVVFDLDYTLCPFYCDCRDEDDTLSLFPQARGILYALKDRGIELAIASRSPTSNVAKAFLNKLGIDSLFVVQVRCAIFSCLISYMHFPIILDYTHAQAHTHTE
;
A
#
# COMPACT_ATOMS: atom_id res chain seq x y z
N LEU A 1 56.59 -24.63 10.37
CA LEU A 1 55.57 -23.60 10.16
C LEU A 1 54.83 -23.92 8.87
N SER A 2 53.61 -24.39 9.05
CA SER A 2 52.56 -24.81 8.09
C SER A 2 52.24 -23.74 7.04
N LYS A 3 52.20 -24.12 5.74
CA LYS A 3 51.00 -24.25 4.88
C LYS A 3 50.12 -22.99 4.75
N LEU A 4 50.02 -22.49 3.51
CA LEU A 4 48.81 -22.13 2.74
C LEU A 4 49.00 -20.82 1.96
N GLU A 5 49.36 -20.94 0.69
CA GLU A 5 49.06 -19.89 -0.29
C GLU A 5 48.48 -20.58 -1.54
N THR A 6 47.24 -21.03 -1.40
CA THR A 6 46.41 -21.39 -2.55
C THR A 6 45.97 -20.11 -3.23
N ARG A 7 46.72 -19.75 -4.27
CA ARG A 7 46.36 -18.73 -5.25
C ARG A 7 45.08 -19.18 -5.95
N GLU A 8 43.93 -18.72 -5.45
CA GLU A 8 42.65 -18.92 -6.12
C GLU A 8 42.74 -18.34 -7.53
N LYS A 9 42.61 -19.21 -8.55
CA LYS A 9 42.43 -18.76 -9.93
C LYS A 9 41.11 -17.97 -9.99
N PRO A 10 41.07 -16.82 -10.67
CA PRO A 10 39.83 -16.06 -10.82
C PRO A 10 38.76 -16.96 -11.43
N ARG A 11 37.62 -17.01 -10.76
CA ARG A 11 36.44 -17.76 -11.18
C ARG A 11 36.06 -17.28 -12.57
N GLN A 12 36.32 -18.08 -13.60
CA GLN A 12 35.82 -17.80 -14.95
C GLN A 12 34.31 -17.84 -14.90
N TYR A 13 33.69 -16.67 -14.99
CA TYR A 13 32.25 -16.54 -15.10
C TYR A 13 31.85 -17.05 -16.48
N ASN A 14 31.22 -18.22 -16.54
CA ASN A 14 30.66 -18.75 -17.78
C ASN A 14 29.63 -17.73 -18.32
N GLN A 15 29.96 -17.10 -19.45
CA GLN A 15 29.12 -16.17 -20.20
C GLN A 15 27.97 -16.87 -20.95
N SER A 16 27.32 -17.86 -20.33
CA SER A 16 26.25 -18.64 -20.94
C SER A 16 25.05 -18.76 -20.02
N ASN A 17 24.51 -17.60 -19.63
CA ASN A 17 23.09 -17.42 -19.34
C ASN A 17 22.81 -15.93 -19.30
N THR A 18 22.84 -15.28 -20.47
CA THR A 18 22.51 -13.86 -20.59
C THR A 18 20.99 -13.72 -20.50
N GLN A 19 20.43 -13.79 -19.28
CA GLN A 19 19.29 -12.94 -19.01
C GLN A 19 19.82 -11.52 -19.16
N GLU A 20 19.35 -10.80 -20.18
CA GLU A 20 19.84 -9.46 -20.48
C GLU A 20 19.74 -8.58 -19.22
N GLU A 21 20.90 -8.10 -18.78
CA GLU A 21 21.03 -7.16 -17.66
C GLU A 21 19.99 -6.03 -17.79
N PRO A 22 19.12 -5.81 -16.79
CA PRO A 22 17.98 -4.89 -16.88
C PRO A 22 18.35 -3.45 -17.30
N PHE A 23 19.59 -3.05 -17.09
CA PHE A 23 20.10 -1.72 -17.42
C PHE A 23 20.36 -1.48 -18.91
N LYS A 24 20.37 -2.52 -19.75
CA LYS A 24 20.59 -2.38 -21.21
C LYS A 24 19.32 -2.11 -22.01
N ARG A 25 18.14 -2.22 -21.38
CA ARG A 25 16.84 -2.09 -22.05
C ARG A 25 16.40 -0.63 -22.17
N PRO A 26 15.59 -0.27 -23.18
CA PRO A 26 14.95 1.04 -23.28
C PRO A 26 14.17 1.40 -22.01
N MET A 27 14.07 2.69 -21.69
CA MET A 27 13.44 3.17 -20.44
C MET A 27 12.01 2.66 -20.25
N GLU A 28 11.20 2.62 -21.32
CA GLU A 28 9.83 2.10 -21.29
C GLU A 28 9.77 0.61 -20.91
N GLU A 29 10.71 -0.20 -21.42
CA GLU A 29 10.79 -1.62 -21.10
C GLU A 29 11.27 -1.84 -19.66
N ARG A 30 12.15 -0.97 -19.16
CA ARG A 30 12.59 -0.97 -17.75
C ARG A 30 11.44 -0.65 -16.80
N GLU A 31 10.59 0.31 -17.14
CA GLU A 31 9.39 0.63 -16.37
C GLU A 31 8.38 -0.52 -16.38
N SER A 32 8.15 -1.13 -17.55
CA SER A 32 7.30 -2.32 -17.67
C SER A 32 7.81 -3.46 -16.78
N TRP A 33 9.12 -3.74 -16.81
CA TRP A 33 9.73 -4.77 -15.97
C TRP A 33 9.63 -4.45 -14.48
N ARG A 34 9.85 -3.18 -14.10
CA ARG A 34 9.66 -2.72 -12.70
C ARG A 34 8.23 -2.91 -12.22
N LYS A 35 7.24 -2.51 -13.04
CA LYS A 35 5.81 -2.71 -12.72
C LYS A 35 5.49 -4.19 -12.58
N LYS A 36 6.02 -5.04 -13.46
CA LYS A 36 5.85 -6.49 -13.40
C LYS A 36 6.43 -7.09 -12.10
N MET A 37 7.65 -6.71 -11.74
CA MET A 37 8.30 -7.18 -10.51
C MET A 37 7.54 -6.73 -9.26
N ALA A 38 7.11 -5.46 -9.22
CA ALA A 38 6.32 -4.94 -8.10
C ALA A 38 4.99 -5.70 -7.95
N ALA A 39 4.30 -6.00 -9.05
CA ALA A 39 3.06 -6.78 -9.02
C ALA A 39 3.29 -8.23 -8.54
N GLU A 40 4.42 -8.84 -8.91
CA GLU A 40 4.78 -10.17 -8.42
C GLU A 40 5.06 -10.17 -6.91
N ASP A 41 5.73 -9.12 -6.41
CA ASP A 41 5.99 -8.95 -4.99
C ASP A 41 4.68 -8.67 -4.22
N ASP A 42 3.78 -7.85 -4.76
CA ASP A 42 2.44 -7.63 -4.21
C ASP A 42 1.66 -8.95 -4.08
N GLU A 43 1.73 -9.81 -5.09
CA GLU A 43 1.05 -11.11 -5.08
C GLU A 43 1.65 -12.06 -4.03
N LYS A 44 2.98 -12.09 -3.87
CA LYS A 44 3.64 -12.86 -2.81
C LYS A 44 3.17 -12.39 -1.42
N VAL A 45 3.17 -11.08 -1.19
CA VAL A 45 2.70 -10.49 0.08
C VAL A 45 1.23 -10.82 0.31
N LYS A 46 0.39 -10.72 -0.72
CA LYS A 46 -1.03 -11.07 -0.64
C LYS A 46 -1.23 -12.51 -0.21
N ILE A 47 -0.51 -13.46 -0.81
CA ILE A 47 -0.58 -14.89 -0.46
C ILE A 47 -0.15 -15.11 1.00
N GLU A 48 0.90 -14.46 1.46
CA GLU A 48 1.38 -14.56 2.84
C GLU A 48 0.37 -13.97 3.84
N ALA A 49 -0.12 -12.76 3.56
CA ALA A 49 -1.14 -12.11 4.39
C ALA A 49 -2.42 -12.95 4.47
N ALA A 50 -2.86 -13.53 3.34
CA ALA A 50 -4.00 -14.43 3.30
C ALA A 50 -3.82 -15.64 4.21
N LYS A 51 -2.64 -16.27 4.20
CA LYS A 51 -2.34 -17.39 5.12
C LYS A 51 -2.49 -16.99 6.58
N ILE A 52 -2.03 -15.79 6.95
CA ILE A 52 -2.13 -15.29 8.32
C ILE A 52 -3.60 -15.02 8.68
N ILE A 53 -4.35 -14.39 7.80
CA ILE A 53 -5.78 -14.10 7.98
C ILE A 53 -6.57 -15.42 8.18
N ASP A 54 -6.28 -16.44 7.37
CA ASP A 54 -6.96 -17.73 7.39
C ASP A 54 -6.71 -18.55 8.67
N VAL A 55 -5.73 -18.18 9.50
CA VAL A 55 -5.52 -18.79 10.83
C VAL A 55 -6.64 -18.39 11.81
N PHE A 56 -7.29 -17.24 11.59
CA PHE A 56 -8.29 -16.73 12.52
C PHE A 56 -9.67 -17.30 12.21
N PRO A 57 -10.35 -17.95 13.18
CA PRO A 57 -11.66 -18.57 12.96
C PRO A 57 -12.78 -17.55 12.76
N THR A 58 -12.57 -16.31 13.18
CA THR A 58 -13.51 -15.20 13.07
C THR A 58 -12.77 -13.97 12.59
N LEU A 59 -13.27 -13.38 11.50
CA LEU A 59 -12.66 -12.21 10.88
C LEU A 59 -13.43 -10.94 11.24
N PRO A 60 -12.75 -9.78 11.36
CA PRO A 60 -13.43 -8.51 11.50
C PRO A 60 -14.21 -8.19 10.22
N ARG A 61 -15.31 -7.45 10.36
CA ARG A 61 -16.08 -6.98 9.19
C ARG A 61 -15.43 -5.77 8.51
N LEU A 62 -14.67 -4.98 9.28
CA LEU A 62 -14.07 -3.72 8.84
C LEU A 62 -12.67 -3.59 9.46
N VAL A 63 -11.71 -3.17 8.64
CA VAL A 63 -10.37 -2.73 9.09
C VAL A 63 -10.19 -1.27 8.69
N VAL A 64 -9.78 -0.45 9.65
CA VAL A 64 -9.53 0.98 9.43
C VAL A 64 -8.03 1.21 9.41
N PHE A 65 -7.53 1.85 8.35
CA PHE A 65 -6.14 2.23 8.19
C PHE A 65 -5.97 3.74 8.39
N ASP A 66 -4.91 4.13 9.11
CA ASP A 66 -4.35 5.47 8.93
C ASP A 66 -3.63 5.53 7.56
N LEU A 67 -3.33 6.74 7.09
CA LEU A 67 -2.66 6.97 5.82
C LEU A 67 -1.16 7.18 6.05
N ASP A 68 -0.81 8.29 6.70
CA ASP A 68 0.56 8.75 6.87
C ASP A 68 1.35 7.81 7.79
N TYR A 69 2.52 7.36 7.36
CA TYR A 69 3.36 6.39 8.06
C TYR A 69 2.70 5.03 8.33
N THR A 70 1.55 4.74 7.74
CA THR A 70 0.88 3.44 7.82
C THR A 70 0.80 2.78 6.45
N LEU A 71 0.15 3.42 5.48
CA LEU A 71 0.10 2.94 4.10
C LEU A 71 1.22 3.55 3.25
N CYS A 72 1.62 4.79 3.57
CA CYS A 72 2.68 5.50 2.87
C CYS A 72 3.83 5.90 3.82
N PRO A 73 5.08 5.96 3.35
CA PRO A 73 6.23 6.26 4.21
C PRO A 73 6.45 7.77 4.46
N PHE A 74 5.42 8.60 4.35
CA PHE A 74 5.51 10.07 4.45
C PHE A 74 4.17 10.70 4.82
N TYR A 75 4.18 11.98 5.18
CA TYR A 75 2.96 12.80 5.25
C TYR A 75 2.48 13.15 3.85
N CYS A 76 1.23 12.79 3.53
CA CYS A 76 0.63 13.04 2.22
C CYS A 76 0.46 14.54 1.90
N ASP A 77 0.30 15.40 2.91
CA ASP A 77 0.12 16.85 2.75
C ASP A 77 1.41 17.60 2.38
N CYS A 78 2.58 16.96 2.45
CA CYS A 78 3.87 17.60 2.20
C CYS A 78 4.42 17.40 0.78
N ARG A 79 3.61 16.85 -0.15
CA ARG A 79 4.07 16.49 -1.50
C ARG A 79 3.46 17.40 -2.56
N ASP A 80 4.30 17.80 -3.50
CA ASP A 80 3.88 18.52 -4.71
C ASP A 80 3.12 17.58 -5.66
N GLU A 81 2.36 18.14 -6.61
CA GLU A 81 1.54 17.32 -7.52
C GLU A 81 2.35 16.35 -8.39
N ASP A 82 3.62 16.67 -8.64
CA ASP A 82 4.55 15.89 -9.47
C ASP A 82 5.38 14.85 -8.68
N ASP A 83 5.22 14.79 -7.37
CA ASP A 83 5.98 13.87 -6.54
C ASP A 83 5.58 12.41 -6.79
N THR A 84 6.58 11.53 -6.83
CA THR A 84 6.33 10.08 -6.92
C THR A 84 5.71 9.59 -5.63
N LEU A 85 4.40 9.33 -5.69
CA LEU A 85 3.65 8.71 -4.60
C LEU A 85 3.95 7.21 -4.55
N SER A 86 4.21 6.70 -3.34
CA SER A 86 4.44 5.27 -3.13
C SER A 86 3.78 4.80 -1.84
N LEU A 87 3.43 3.52 -1.83
CA LEU A 87 3.02 2.79 -0.64
C LEU A 87 4.23 2.10 -0.03
N PHE A 88 4.12 1.67 1.23
CA PHE A 88 5.00 0.62 1.72
C PHE A 88 4.88 -0.61 0.79
N PRO A 89 6.00 -1.30 0.49
CA PRO A 89 6.01 -2.43 -0.45
C PRO A 89 4.97 -3.51 -0.13
N GLN A 90 4.66 -3.71 1.15
CA GLN A 90 3.72 -4.73 1.61
C GLN A 90 2.26 -4.26 1.62
N ALA A 91 2.01 -2.95 1.64
CA ALA A 91 0.69 -2.41 1.94
C ALA A 91 -0.35 -2.84 0.89
N ARG A 92 0.00 -2.79 -0.40
CA ARG A 92 -0.95 -3.16 -1.48
C ARG A 92 -1.36 -4.62 -1.40
N GLY A 93 -0.40 -5.55 -1.26
CA GLY A 93 -0.69 -6.98 -1.09
C GLY A 93 -1.60 -7.27 0.11
N ILE A 94 -1.36 -6.61 1.25
CA ILE A 94 -2.19 -6.75 2.46
C ILE A 94 -3.62 -6.26 2.23
N LEU A 95 -3.80 -5.08 1.61
CA LEU A 95 -5.13 -4.52 1.33
C LEU A 95 -5.94 -5.47 0.44
N TYR A 96 -5.33 -6.06 -0.60
CA TYR A 96 -6.01 -7.03 -1.45
C TYR A 96 -6.31 -8.34 -0.73
N ALA A 97 -5.43 -8.83 0.15
CA ALA A 97 -5.68 -10.03 0.92
C ALA A 97 -6.92 -9.87 1.83
N LEU A 98 -7.04 -8.71 2.50
CA LEU A 98 -8.21 -8.39 3.31
C LEU A 98 -9.49 -8.30 2.45
N LYS A 99 -9.41 -7.59 1.31
CA LYS A 99 -10.54 -7.39 0.39
C LYS A 99 -11.06 -8.73 -0.15
N ASP A 100 -10.18 -9.63 -0.56
CA ASP A 100 -10.52 -10.96 -1.08
C ASP A 100 -11.17 -11.87 -0.03
N ARG A 101 -10.95 -11.57 1.26
CA ARG A 101 -11.61 -12.26 2.40
C ARG A 101 -12.92 -11.60 2.82
N GLY A 102 -13.41 -10.63 2.04
CA GLY A 102 -14.68 -9.95 2.30
C GLY A 102 -14.62 -8.97 3.47
N ILE A 103 -13.41 -8.58 3.90
CA ILE A 103 -13.22 -7.57 4.95
C ILE A 103 -13.33 -6.20 4.30
N GLU A 104 -14.23 -5.36 4.82
CA GLU A 104 -14.35 -3.98 4.38
C GLU A 104 -13.15 -3.16 4.85
N LEU A 105 -12.73 -2.20 4.04
CA LEU A 105 -11.58 -1.34 4.34
C LEU A 105 -12.04 0.11 4.46
N ALA A 106 -11.53 0.82 5.46
CA ALA A 106 -11.75 2.25 5.60
C ALA A 106 -10.44 2.98 5.88
N ILE A 107 -10.43 4.28 5.60
CA ILE A 107 -9.32 5.18 5.93
C ILE A 107 -9.76 6.17 7.00
N ALA A 108 -8.88 6.41 7.96
CA ALA A 108 -8.99 7.44 8.97
C ALA A 108 -7.70 8.27 8.97
N SER A 109 -7.69 9.41 8.27
CA SER A 109 -6.51 10.27 8.16
C SER A 109 -6.71 11.58 8.91
N ARG A 110 -5.63 12.12 9.47
CA ARG A 110 -5.60 13.45 10.12
C ARG A 110 -5.40 14.60 9.14
N SER A 111 -5.17 14.32 7.85
CA SER A 111 -4.94 15.36 6.84
C SER A 111 -6.10 16.36 6.83
N PRO A 112 -5.85 17.67 7.04
CA PRO A 112 -6.88 18.71 6.99
C PRO A 112 -7.48 18.84 5.58
N THR A 113 -6.81 18.30 4.57
CA THR A 113 -7.14 18.38 3.15
C THR A 113 -7.63 17.02 2.65
N SER A 114 -8.91 16.71 2.86
CA SER A 114 -9.53 15.47 2.36
C SER A 114 -9.40 15.27 0.85
N ASN A 115 -9.24 16.35 0.09
CA ASN A 115 -8.92 16.35 -1.33
C ASN A 115 -7.53 15.76 -1.62
N VAL A 116 -6.53 16.01 -0.77
CA VAL A 116 -5.15 15.48 -0.93
C VAL A 116 -5.12 13.98 -0.69
N ALA A 117 -5.73 13.50 0.41
CA ALA A 117 -5.84 12.07 0.67
C ALA A 117 -6.58 11.34 -0.47
N LYS A 118 -7.68 11.91 -0.98
CA LYS A 118 -8.42 11.32 -2.09
C LYS A 118 -7.64 11.33 -3.40
N ALA A 119 -6.94 12.43 -3.72
CA ALA A 119 -6.06 12.50 -4.89
C ALA A 119 -4.92 11.48 -4.81
N PHE A 120 -4.35 11.29 -3.61
CA PHE A 120 -3.31 10.30 -3.33
C PHE A 120 -3.79 8.87 -3.63
N LEU A 121 -4.95 8.49 -3.09
CA LEU A 121 -5.52 7.15 -3.30
C LEU A 121 -5.88 6.90 -4.77
N ASN A 122 -6.38 7.92 -5.47
CA ASN A 122 -6.68 7.86 -6.90
C ASN A 122 -5.42 7.67 -7.73
N LYS A 123 -4.37 8.46 -7.47
CA LYS A 123 -3.07 8.33 -8.15
C LYS A 123 -2.45 6.95 -7.94
N LEU A 124 -2.66 6.35 -6.78
CA LEU A 124 -2.21 4.99 -6.47
C LEU A 124 -3.15 3.88 -6.98
N GLY A 125 -4.33 4.23 -7.49
CA GLY A 125 -5.32 3.29 -7.99
C GLY A 125 -5.86 2.33 -6.92
N ILE A 126 -6.00 2.80 -5.67
CA ILE A 126 -6.51 2.00 -4.54
C ILE A 126 -7.77 2.60 -3.88
N ASP A 127 -8.25 3.75 -4.34
CA ASP A 127 -9.47 4.40 -3.84
C ASP A 127 -10.68 3.44 -3.76
N SER A 128 -10.89 2.64 -4.81
CA SER A 128 -12.00 1.69 -4.91
C SER A 128 -11.95 0.53 -3.91
N LEU A 129 -10.84 0.34 -3.19
CA LEU A 129 -10.73 -0.66 -2.14
C LEU A 129 -11.46 -0.25 -0.87
N PHE A 130 -11.58 1.06 -0.62
CA PHE A 130 -12.09 1.61 0.63
C PHE A 130 -13.57 1.98 0.53
N VAL A 131 -14.38 1.48 1.47
CA VAL A 131 -15.82 1.77 1.54
C VAL A 131 -16.11 3.11 2.19
N VAL A 132 -15.22 3.57 3.07
CA VAL A 132 -15.37 4.83 3.83
C VAL A 132 -14.01 5.49 3.98
N GLN A 133 -13.98 6.82 3.89
CA GLN A 133 -12.80 7.65 4.16
C GLN A 133 -13.23 8.76 5.13
N VAL A 134 -12.68 8.78 6.34
CA VAL A 134 -13.03 9.72 7.41
C VAL A 134 -11.84 10.64 7.71
N ARG A 135 -12.13 11.92 7.95
CA ARG A 135 -11.18 12.88 8.49
C ARG A 135 -11.19 12.81 10.02
N CYS A 136 -10.08 12.41 10.62
CA CYS A 136 -9.93 12.40 12.07
C CYS A 136 -9.32 13.73 12.55
N ALA A 137 -10.14 14.61 13.13
CA ALA A 137 -9.70 15.92 13.61
C ALA A 137 -8.90 15.88 14.93
N ILE A 138 -8.68 14.70 15.54
CA ILE A 138 -8.06 14.57 16.87
C ILE A 138 -6.96 13.50 16.86
N PHE A 139 -5.81 13.83 17.46
CA PHE A 139 -4.56 13.03 17.49
C PHE A 139 -4.66 11.67 18.22
N SER A 140 -5.80 11.27 18.78
CA SER A 140 -5.87 10.15 19.74
C SER A 140 -6.78 8.98 19.33
N CYS A 141 -7.04 8.74 18.04
CA CYS A 141 -7.80 7.55 17.66
C CYS A 141 -6.93 6.28 17.75
N LEU A 142 -6.56 5.91 18.98
CA LEU A 142 -6.33 4.52 19.35
C LEU A 142 -7.68 3.82 19.17
N ILE A 143 -7.87 3.11 18.06
CA ILE A 143 -9.03 2.24 17.89
C ILE A 143 -8.86 1.09 18.88
N SER A 144 -9.40 1.26 20.07
CA SER A 144 -9.68 0.18 21.01
C SER A 144 -11.18 0.19 21.29
N TYR A 145 -11.75 -1.01 21.13
CA TYR A 145 -13.09 -1.46 21.54
C TYR A 145 -14.26 -1.26 20.56
N MET A 146 -14.51 -2.35 19.83
CA MET A 146 -15.81 -2.99 19.61
C MET A 146 -17.00 -2.37 20.39
N HIS A 147 -17.77 -1.50 19.74
CA HIS A 147 -19.23 -1.55 19.66
C HIS A 147 -19.67 -0.48 18.66
N PHE A 148 -19.97 -0.89 17.42
CA PHE A 148 -20.54 -0.01 16.40
C PHE A 148 -22.04 0.10 16.62
N PRO A 149 -22.58 1.32 16.72
CA PRO A 149 -23.83 1.62 16.05
C PRO A 149 -23.58 2.84 15.17
N ILE A 150 -23.23 2.57 13.91
CA ILE A 150 -23.32 3.55 12.82
C ILE A 150 -22.23 4.65 12.93
N ILE A 151 -21.48 4.84 11.86
CA ILE A 151 -20.83 6.13 11.57
C ILE A 151 -22.01 7.09 11.29
N LEU A 152 -22.68 7.50 12.37
CA LEU A 152 -23.86 8.37 12.37
C LEU A 152 -23.38 9.76 11.98
N ASP A 153 -24.05 10.31 10.97
CA ASP A 153 -23.75 11.56 10.28
C ASP A 153 -22.50 11.41 9.38
N TYR A 154 -22.57 10.84 8.18
CA TYR A 154 -23.23 11.50 7.03
C TYR A 154 -23.25 13.01 7.26
N THR A 155 -22.08 13.62 7.49
CA THR A 155 -21.93 14.97 8.07
C THR A 155 -22.66 15.97 7.21
N HIS A 156 -23.90 16.24 7.62
CA HIS A 156 -24.89 17.05 6.94
C HIS A 156 -25.24 16.57 5.52
N ALA A 157 -26.53 16.66 5.19
CA ALA A 157 -27.02 17.18 3.91
C ALA A 157 -25.87 17.62 2.98
N GLN A 158 -25.73 17.08 1.76
CA GLN A 158 -26.47 17.64 0.63
C GLN A 158 -26.80 19.12 0.89
N ALA A 159 -25.76 19.92 1.15
CA ALA A 159 -25.89 21.33 1.44
C ALA A 159 -26.28 21.98 0.11
N HIS A 160 -27.59 22.21 0.00
CA HIS A 160 -28.26 23.01 -1.03
C HIS A 160 -28.40 22.36 -2.40
N THR A 161 -29.43 21.52 -2.51
CA THR A 161 -30.46 21.76 -3.51
C THR A 161 -30.87 23.24 -3.48
N HIS A 162 -30.74 23.92 -4.62
CA HIS A 162 -31.46 25.14 -5.03
C HIS A 162 -31.55 26.31 -4.01
N THR A 163 -30.74 27.33 -4.27
CA THR A 163 -31.03 28.77 -4.11
C THR A 163 -30.05 29.45 -5.06
N GLU A 164 -30.42 30.16 -6.13
CA GLU A 164 -31.68 30.76 -6.60
C GLU A 164 -31.85 30.51 -8.10
#